data_AF-A0A9D4EF88-F1
#
_entry.id   AF-A0A9D4EF88-F1
#
_cell.length_a   1.000
_cell.length_b   1.000
_cell.length_c   1.000
_cell.angle_alpha   90.00
_cell.angle_beta   90.00
_cell.angle_gamma   90.00
#
_symmetry.space_group_name_H-M   'P 1'
#
loop_
_entity.id
_entity.type
_entity.pdbx_description
1 polymer ?
#
loop_
_entity_poly.entity_id
_entity_poly.type
_entity_poly.pdbx_seq_one_letter_code
_entity_poly.pdbx_strand_id
1 'polypeptide(L)'
;MTRQAYPTANIEVIEALALDSFIDALDNTDIRLRLREISAKNIFEAEQIAVKMEAHRLADRQRNRPVLNVQTSQNSDHTRKEITQS
;
A
#
# COMPACT_ATOMS: atom_id res chain seq x y z
N MET A 1 8.38 -14.45 -19.15
CA MET A 1 8.21 -15.89 -19.51
C MET A 1 7.24 -16.11 -20.68
N THR A 2 6.27 -15.23 -20.96
CA THR A 2 5.25 -15.42 -22.01
C THR A 2 5.75 -15.33 -23.46
N ARG A 3 6.68 -14.40 -23.78
CA ARG A 3 7.23 -14.23 -25.15
C ARG A 3 8.02 -15.42 -25.69
N GLN A 4 8.59 -16.27 -24.82
CA GLN A 4 9.40 -17.42 -25.23
C GLN A 4 8.54 -18.65 -25.54
N ALA A 5 7.36 -18.76 -24.93
CA ALA A 5 6.45 -19.87 -25.15
C ALA A 5 5.63 -19.74 -26.44
N TYR A 6 5.35 -18.50 -26.88
CA TYR A 6 4.53 -18.22 -28.07
C TYR A 6 5.18 -17.19 -29.00
N PRO A 7 6.31 -17.54 -29.65
CA PRO A 7 7.07 -16.60 -30.47
C PRO A 7 6.33 -16.14 -31.75
N THR A 8 5.29 -16.84 -32.18
CA THR A 8 4.47 -16.52 -33.36
C THR A 8 3.06 -16.02 -33.03
N ALA A 9 2.72 -15.87 -31.74
CA ALA A 9 1.39 -15.42 -31.35
C ALA A 9 1.20 -13.92 -31.61
N ASN A 10 -0.04 -13.53 -31.93
CA ASN A 10 -0.43 -12.13 -32.05
C ASN A 10 -0.08 -11.38 -30.75
N ILE A 11 0.48 -10.18 -30.89
CA ILE A 11 0.91 -9.32 -29.79
C ILE A 11 -0.24 -9.09 -28.80
N GLU A 12 -1.46 -8.90 -29.30
CA GLU A 12 -2.67 -8.72 -28.48
C GLU A 12 -2.93 -9.91 -27.53
N VAL A 13 -2.66 -11.13 -28.00
CA VAL A 13 -2.83 -12.36 -27.18
C VAL A 13 -1.75 -12.44 -26.11
N ILE A 14 -0.51 -12.05 -26.44
CA ILE A 14 0.59 -12.03 -25.48
C ILE A 14 0.32 -10.97 -24.39
N GLU A 15 -0.20 -9.81 -24.77
CA GLU A 15 -0.56 -8.74 -23.84
C GLU A 15 -1.71 -9.16 -22.92
N ALA A 16 -2.75 -9.82 -23.45
CA ALA A 16 -3.83 -10.36 -22.64
C ALA A 16 -3.33 -11.41 -21.63
N LEU A 17 -2.48 -12.34 -22.05
CA LEU A 17 -1.89 -13.35 -21.16
C LEU A 17 -0.96 -12.74 -20.11
N ALA A 18 -0.20 -11.71 -20.49
CA ALA A 18 0.67 -11.00 -19.57
C ALA A 18 -0.14 -10.18 -18.54
N LEU A 19 -1.29 -9.62 -18.94
CA LEU A 19 -2.24 -8.99 -18.04
C LEU A 19 -2.85 -9.99 -17.05
N ASP A 20 -3.32 -11.14 -17.52
CA ASP A 20 -3.86 -12.18 -16.63
C ASP A 20 -2.81 -12.67 -15.63
N SER A 21 -1.59 -12.92 -16.11
CA SER A 21 -0.47 -13.30 -15.25
C SER A 21 -0.10 -12.19 -14.26
N PHE A 22 -0.23 -10.92 -14.63
CA PHE A 22 0.00 -9.80 -13.72
C PHE A 22 -1.05 -9.77 -12.61
N ILE A 23 -2.33 -9.92 -12.96
CA ILE A 23 -3.42 -9.95 -11.98
C ILE A 23 -3.22 -11.11 -11.01
N ASP A 24 -2.90 -12.31 -11.50
CA ASP A 24 -2.73 -13.49 -10.64
C ASP A 24 -1.49 -13.42 -9.74
N ALA A 25 -0.48 -12.63 -10.11
CA ALA A 25 0.72 -12.40 -9.30
C ALA A 25 0.51 -11.41 -8.13
N LEU A 26 -0.63 -10.73 -8.04
CA LEU A 26 -0.90 -9.78 -6.96
C LEU A 26 -1.31 -10.51 -5.67
N ASP A 27 -0.58 -10.26 -4.57
CA ASP A 27 -0.88 -10.86 -3.25
C ASP A 27 -2.24 -10.45 -2.68
N ASN A 28 -2.73 -9.26 -3.05
CA ASN A 28 -3.94 -8.70 -2.50
C ASN A 28 -5.19 -9.15 -3.28
N THR A 29 -6.00 -9.99 -2.65
CA THR A 29 -7.23 -10.55 -3.24
C THR A 29 -8.27 -9.48 -3.58
N ASP A 30 -8.38 -8.41 -2.80
CA ASP A 30 -9.34 -7.32 -3.07
C ASP A 30 -8.95 -6.52 -4.31
N ILE A 31 -7.64 -6.27 -4.49
CA ILE A 31 -7.12 -5.58 -5.68
C ILE A 31 -7.32 -6.46 -6.92
N ARG A 32 -7.07 -7.78 -6.81
CA ARG A 32 -7.34 -8.75 -7.87
C ARG A 32 -8.81 -8.76 -8.30
N LEU A 33 -9.72 -8.82 -7.34
CA LEU A 33 -11.16 -8.82 -7.62
C LEU A 33 -11.57 -7.52 -8.33
N ARG A 34 -11.12 -6.37 -7.84
CA ARG A 34 -11.41 -5.07 -8.47
C ARG A 34 -10.85 -4.95 -9.88
N LEU A 35 -9.63 -5.42 -10.12
CA LEU A 35 -9.04 -5.41 -11.46
C LEU A 35 -9.83 -6.27 -12.45
N ARG A 36 -10.35 -7.43 -12.00
CA ARG A 36 -11.22 -8.28 -12.81
C ARG A 36 -12.59 -7.64 -13.07
N GLU A 37 -13.17 -6.94 -12.09
CA GLU A 37 -14.42 -6.19 -12.28
C GLU A 37 -14.29 -5.02 -13.26
N ILE A 38 -13.18 -4.29 -13.20
CA ILE A 38 -12.94 -3.13 -14.08
C ILE A 38 -12.63 -3.58 -15.52
N SER A 39 -12.26 -4.85 -15.72
CA SER A 39 -11.87 -5.40 -17.01
C SER A 39 -10.80 -4.54 -17.69
N ALA A 40 -9.70 -4.28 -16.98
CA ALA A 40 -8.58 -3.51 -17.50
C ALA A 40 -8.14 -4.07 -18.86
N LYS A 41 -7.93 -3.21 -19.85
CA LYS A 41 -7.60 -3.66 -21.22
C LYS A 41 -6.10 -3.82 -21.43
N ASN A 42 -5.31 -3.17 -20.58
CA ASN A 42 -3.87 -3.05 -20.74
C ASN A 42 -3.19 -3.21 -19.38
N ILE A 43 -1.97 -3.76 -19.40
CA ILE A 43 -1.15 -3.94 -18.18
C ILE A 43 -0.92 -2.59 -17.48
N PHE A 44 -0.65 -1.54 -18.25
CA PHE A 44 -0.40 -0.19 -17.71
C PHE A 44 -1.61 0.40 -16.98
N GLU A 45 -2.82 0.11 -17.45
CA GLU A 45 -4.05 0.53 -16.78
C GLU A 45 -4.23 -0.23 -15.47
N ALA A 46 -4.04 -1.55 -15.51
CA ALA A 46 -4.10 -2.40 -14.32
C ALA A 46 -3.07 -1.99 -13.26
N GLU A 47 -1.86 -1.66 -13.66
CA GLU A 47 -0.80 -1.15 -12.78
C GLU A 47 -1.22 0.15 -12.08
N GLN A 48 -1.67 1.14 -12.85
CA GLN A 48 -2.10 2.42 -12.28
C GLN A 48 -3.25 2.27 -11.28
N ILE A 49 -4.22 1.39 -11.57
CA ILE A 49 -5.34 1.13 -10.67
C ILE A 49 -4.83 0.44 -9.40
N ALA A 50 -3.97 -0.57 -9.53
CA ALA A 50 -3.40 -1.29 -8.39
C ALA A 50 -2.63 -0.35 -7.46
N VAL A 51 -1.76 0.50 -8.03
CA VAL A 51 -0.98 1.49 -7.27
C VAL A 51 -1.89 2.49 -6.56
N LYS A 52 -2.91 3.02 -7.25
CA LYS A 52 -3.87 3.96 -6.64
C LYS A 52 -4.61 3.32 -5.46
N MET A 53 -5.06 2.07 -5.63
CA MET A 53 -5.76 1.30 -4.60
C MET A 53 -4.87 1.05 -3.38
N GLU A 54 -3.61 0.67 -3.60
CA GLU A 54 -2.66 0.45 -2.51
C GLU A 54 -2.31 1.74 -1.77
N ALA A 55 -2.09 2.83 -2.51
CA ALA A 55 -1.85 4.15 -1.93
C ALA A 55 -3.03 4.60 -1.05
N HIS A 56 -4.26 4.42 -1.53
CA HIS A 56 -5.47 4.70 -0.74
C HIS A 56 -5.52 3.87 0.53
N ARG A 57 -5.29 2.55 0.44
CA ARG A 57 -5.27 1.65 1.60
C ARG A 57 -4.22 2.08 2.62
N LEU A 58 -3.03 2.50 2.17
CA LEU A 58 -1.95 2.96 3.05
C LEU A 58 -2.34 4.26 3.76
N ALA A 59 -2.95 5.21 3.04
CA ALA A 59 -3.44 6.46 3.61
C ALA A 59 -4.54 6.23 4.65
N ASP A 60 -5.50 5.34 4.37
CA ASP A 60 -6.57 5.01 5.31
C ASP A 60 -6.05 4.32 6.59
N ARG A 61 -5.04 3.45 6.45
CA ARG A 61 -4.33 2.86 7.60
C ARG A 61 -3.62 3.90 8.46
N GLN A 62 -3.05 4.93 7.85
CA GLN A 62 -2.41 6.03 8.58
C GLN A 62 -3.44 6.89 9.31
N ARG A 63 -4.59 7.19 8.69
CA ARG A 63 -5.68 7.97 9.31
C ARG A 63 -6.29 7.27 10.53
N ASN A 64 -6.41 5.94 10.50
CA ASN A 64 -7.01 5.17 11.59
C ASN A 64 -6.01 4.72 12.67
N ARG A 65 -4.74 5.13 12.59
CA ARG A 65 -3.79 4.84 13.67
C ARG A 65 -4.09 5.78 14.84
N PRO A 66 -4.51 5.27 16.02
CA PRO A 66 -4.61 6.13 17.19
C PRO A 66 -3.22 6.69 17.48
N VAL A 67 -3.08 8.00 17.37
CA VAL A 67 -1.87 8.70 17.79
C VAL A 67 -1.76 8.42 19.29
N LEU A 68 -0.78 7.61 19.71
CA LEU A 68 -0.45 7.53 21.13
C LEU A 68 0.06 8.91 21.52
N ASN A 69 -0.79 9.70 22.18
CA ASN A 69 -0.37 10.92 22.84
C ASN A 69 0.62 10.52 23.94
N VAL A 70 1.92 10.66 23.67
CA VAL A 70 2.96 10.60 24.69
C VAL A 70 2.72 11.79 25.60
N GLN A 71 2.05 11.56 26.73
CA GLN A 71 1.99 12.54 27.81
C GLN A 71 3.40 12.64 28.39
N THR A 72 4.14 13.66 27.99
CA THR A 72 5.33 14.09 28.70
C THR A 72 4.88 14.60 30.06
N SER A 73 4.99 13.75 31.09
CA SER A 73 4.82 14.16 32.48
C SER A 73 5.83 15.27 32.77
N GLN A 74 5.33 16.51 32.80
CA GLN A 74 6.02 17.66 33.36
C GLN A 74 6.26 17.37 34.83
N ASN A 75 7.45 16.88 35.19
CA ASN A 75 7.88 16.85 36.58
C ASN A 75 8.33 18.26 36.98
N SER A 76 7.34 19.13 37.21
CA SER A 76 7.54 20.43 37.83
C SER A 76 7.66 20.26 39.34
N ASP A 77 8.82 19.83 39.83
CA ASP A 77 9.16 19.96 41.24
C ASP A 77 9.70 21.37 41.49
N HIS A 78 8.77 22.30 41.73
CA HIS A 78 9.09 23.62 42.26
C HIS A 78 8.88 23.64 43.78
N THR A 79 10.00 23.87 44.48
CA THR A 79 10.12 24.63 45.75
C THR A 79 10.06 23.87 47.09
N ARG A 80 11.00 24.27 47.97
CA ARG A 80 11.02 24.25 49.45
C ARG A 80 11.98 23.18 50.02
N LYS A 81 13.15 23.54 50.57
CA LYS A 81 13.35 24.45 51.71
C LYS A 81 14.70 25.15 51.69
N GLU A 82 14.62 26.44 51.95
CA GLU A 82 15.65 27.29 52.52
C GLU A 82 16.33 26.73 53.79
N ILE A 83 17.59 27.15 54.00
CA ILE A 83 18.34 27.32 55.26
C ILE A 83 18.71 26.04 56.06
N THR A 84 20.02 25.74 56.18
CA THR A 84 20.80 25.74 57.45
C THR A 84 22.29 25.40 57.19
N GLN A 85 23.15 26.17 57.86
CA GLN A 85 24.62 26.17 58.02
C GLN A 85 25.41 24.84 57.96
N SER A 86 26.65 24.93 57.47
CA SER A 86 27.88 24.65 58.25
C SER A 86 29.09 25.29 57.58
#